data_AF-A0A3A6NTG1-F1
#
_entry.id   AF-A0A3A6NTG1-F1
#
_cell.length_a   1.000
_cell.length_b   1.000
_cell.length_c   1.000
_cell.angle_alpha   90.00
_cell.angle_beta   90.00
_cell.angle_gamma   90.00
#
_symmetry.space_group_name_H-M   'P 1'
#
loop_
_entity.id
_entity.type
_entity.pdbx_description
1 polymer ?
#
loop_
_entity_poly.entity_id
_entity_poly.type
_entity_poly.pdbx_seq_one_letter_code
_entity_poly.pdbx_strand_id
1 'polypeptide(L)' 'MATQHNKPKPYLSTVIFGALSISFYVLLFSNETMVTDTFTRGGIYTLFPVGTAFLFSFIHGAFASNLLSVLGIEAKKK' A
#
# COMPACT_ATOMS: atom_id res chain seq x y z
N MET A 1 -28.60 16.28 -19.16
CA MET A 1 -28.57 15.84 -17.74
C MET A 1 -27.48 14.79 -17.64
N ALA A 2 -26.32 15.14 -17.09
CA ALA A 2 -25.23 14.18 -16.91
C ALA A 2 -25.67 13.19 -15.83
N THR A 3 -25.87 11.94 -16.22
CA THR A 3 -26.08 10.81 -15.32
C THR A 3 -24.81 10.65 -14.47
N GLN A 4 -24.82 11.26 -13.29
CA GLN A 4 -23.85 11.01 -12.23
C GLN A 4 -23.98 9.52 -11.89
N HIS A 5 -23.13 8.72 -12.50
CA HIS A 5 -23.00 7.31 -12.18
C HIS A 5 -22.57 7.25 -10.72
N ASN A 6 -23.47 6.81 -9.84
CA ASN A 6 -23.17 6.48 -8.45
C ASN A 6 -22.09 5.39 -8.45
N LYS A 7 -20.82 5.80 -8.59
CA LYS A 7 -19.70 4.88 -8.41
C LYS A 7 -19.73 4.48 -6.95
N PRO A 8 -19.86 3.18 -6.64
CA PRO A 8 -19.79 2.74 -5.27
C PRO A 8 -18.44 3.19 -4.71
N LYS A 9 -18.46 3.96 -3.63
CA LYS A 9 -17.25 4.40 -2.93
C LYS A 9 -16.41 3.16 -2.59
N PRO A 10 -15.08 3.19 -2.75
CA PRO A 10 -14.23 2.01 -2.69
C PRO A 10 -13.96 1.52 -1.25
N TYR A 11 -14.97 1.51 -0.39
CA TYR A 11 -14.87 1.11 1.02
C TYR A 11 -14.23 -0.26 1.19
N LEU A 12 -14.66 -1.23 0.38
CA LEU A 12 -14.13 -2.60 0.44
C LEU A 12 -12.65 -2.65 0.05
N SER A 13 -12.27 -1.96 -1.02
CA SER A 13 -10.87 -1.85 -1.42
C SER A 13 -10.03 -1.16 -0.35
N THR A 14 -10.52 -0.07 0.27
CA THR A 14 -9.83 0.61 1.37
C THR A 14 -9.56 -0.33 2.54
N VAL A 15 -10.55 -1.12 2.96
CA VAL A 15 -10.38 -2.07 4.07
C VAL A 15 -9.39 -3.19 3.70
N ILE A 16 -9.49 -3.75 2.50
CA ILE A 16 -8.58 -4.82 2.05
C ILE A 16 -7.14 -4.31 1.95
N PHE A 17 -6.91 -3.19 1.25
CA PHE A 17 -5.56 -2.63 1.11
C PHE A 17 -5.01 -2.12 2.45
N GLY A 18 -5.87 -1.61 3.33
CA GLY A 18 -5.49 -1.20 4.69
C GLY A 18 -5.05 -2.39 5.54
N ALA A 19 -5.86 -3.46 5.58
CA ALA A 19 -5.52 -4.69 6.28
C ALA A 19 -4.24 -5.35 5.72
N LEU A 20 -4.09 -5.34 4.39
CA LEU A 20 -2.88 -5.85 3.72
C LEU A 20 -1.65 -5.02 4.09
N SER A 21 -1.75 -3.69 4.07
CA SER A 21 -0.66 -2.79 4.45
C SER A 21 -0.25 -3.00 5.92
N ILE A 22 -1.21 -3.09 6.83
CA ILE A 22 -0.95 -3.37 8.25
C ILE A 22 -0.27 -4.73 8.41
N SER A 23 -0.78 -5.78 7.75
CA SER A 23 -0.20 -7.13 7.83
C SER A 23 1.25 -7.14 7.35
N PHE A 24 1.56 -6.39 6.30
CA PHE A 24 2.92 -6.25 5.78
C PHE A 24 3.86 -5.59 6.79
N TYR A 25 3.43 -4.50 7.44
CA TYR A 25 4.21 -3.89 8.53
C TYR A 25 4.40 -4.84 9.71
N VAL A 26 3.34 -5.53 10.14
CA VAL A 26 3.41 -6.50 11.24
C VAL A 26 4.40 -7.61 10.92
N LEU A 27 4.35 -8.20 9.72
CA LEU A 27 5.28 -9.25 9.30
C LEU A 27 6.72 -8.74 9.23
N LEU A 28 6.93 -7.53 8.70
CA LEU A 28 8.26 -6.94 8.57
C LEU A 28 8.90 -6.69 9.94
N PHE A 29 8.14 -6.09 10.87
CA PHE A 29 8.64 -5.81 12.23
C PHE A 29 8.72 -7.07 13.10
N SER A 30 7.81 -8.03 12.95
CA SER A 30 7.88 -9.29 13.71
C SER A 30 9.07 -10.15 13.30
N ASN A 31 9.58 -9.98 12.07
CA ASN A 31 10.73 -10.70 11.54
C ASN A 31 11.95 -9.78 11.34
N GLU A 32 12.03 -8.68 12.09
CA GLU A 32 13.04 -7.62 11.91
C GLU A 32 14.47 -8.17 11.85
N THR A 33 14.83 -9.11 12.73
CA THR A 33 16.17 -9.71 12.75
C THR A 33 16.51 -10.42 11.43
N MET A 34 15.57 -11.21 10.89
CA MET A 34 15.77 -11.95 9.64
C MET A 34 15.78 -11.01 8.44
N VAL A 35 14.88 -10.02 8.42
CA VAL A 35 14.81 -9.01 7.36
C VAL A 35 16.09 -8.18 7.32
N THR A 36 16.55 -7.69 8.48
CA THR A 36 17.76 -6.88 8.59
C THR A 36 18.97 -7.67 8.14
N ASP A 37 19.17 -8.88 8.68
CA ASP A 37 20.29 -9.75 8.28
C ASP A 37 20.29 -10.01 6.77
N THR A 38 19.12 -10.24 6.17
CA THR A 38 19.01 -10.45 4.73
C THR A 38 19.28 -9.17 3.93
N PHE A 39 18.76 -8.03 4.38
CA PHE A 39 18.79 -6.78 3.62
C PHE A 39 20.16 -6.07 3.71
N THR A 40 20.95 -6.34 4.76
CA THR A 40 22.27 -5.73 4.96
C THR A 40 23.43 -6.56 4.41
N ARG A 41 23.19 -7.80 3.94
CA ARG A 41 24.23 -8.69 3.36
C ARG A 41 24.95 -8.12 2.12
N GLY A 42 24.39 -7.10 1.46
CA GLY A 42 24.99 -6.49 0.28
C GLY A 42 24.90 -7.35 -0.99
N GLY A 43 25.59 -6.95 -2.06
CA GLY A 43 25.56 -7.67 -3.34
C GLY A 43 24.14 -7.74 -3.93
N ILE A 44 23.72 -8.91 -4.40
CA ILE A 44 22.37 -9.10 -4.97
C ILE A 44 21.26 -8.88 -3.93
N TYR A 45 21.57 -9.01 -2.63
CA TYR A 45 20.59 -8.83 -1.56
C TYR A 45 20.14 -7.38 -1.40
N THR A 46 20.86 -6.41 -1.97
CA THR A 46 20.43 -5.00 -2.02
C THR A 46 19.14 -4.80 -2.82
N LEU A 47 18.78 -5.74 -3.69
CA LEU A 47 17.53 -5.71 -4.43
C LEU A 47 16.31 -5.94 -3.51
N PHE A 48 16.48 -6.66 -2.40
CA PHE A 48 15.39 -6.93 -1.46
C PHE A 48 14.83 -5.67 -0.80
N PRO A 49 15.61 -4.79 -0.13
CA PRO A 49 15.06 -3.56 0.44
C PRO A 49 14.43 -2.65 -0.61
N VAL A 50 15.01 -2.57 -1.80
CA VAL A 50 14.45 -1.77 -2.91
C VAL A 50 13.10 -2.35 -3.37
N GLY A 51 13.04 -3.66 -3.61
CA GLY A 51 11.81 -4.35 -4.03
C GLY A 51 10.72 -4.25 -2.97
N THR A 52 11.06 -4.42 -1.70
CA THR A 52 10.12 -4.25 -0.58
C THR A 52 9.61 -2.82 -0.49
N ALA A 53 10.47 -1.82 -0.66
CA ALA A 53 10.04 -0.41 -0.68
C ALA A 53 9.04 -0.12 -1.81
N PHE A 54 9.28 -0.63 -3.02
CA PHE A 54 8.32 -0.49 -4.13
C PHE A 54 7.00 -1.21 -3.87
N LEU A 55 7.06 -2.45 -3.36
CA LEU A 55 5.86 -3.23 -3.04
C LEU A 55 5.01 -2.54 -1.97
N PHE A 56 5.63 -2.08 -0.89
CA PHE A 56 4.94 -1.31 0.16
C PHE A 56 4.36 -0.02 -0.39
N SER A 57 5.12 0.72 -1.21
CA SER A 57 4.64 1.97 -1.83
C SER A 57 3.42 1.74 -2.71
N PHE A 58 3.38 0.64 -3.45
CA PHE A 58 2.23 0.30 -4.29
C PHE A 58 0.99 -0.05 -3.46
N ILE A 59 1.12 -0.94 -2.48
CA ILE A 59 0.00 -1.41 -1.64
C ILE A 59 -0.51 -0.27 -0.76
N HIS A 60 0.39 0.42 -0.05
CA HIS A 60 0.05 1.54 0.81
C HIS A 60 -0.46 2.73 -0.02
N GLY A 61 0.10 2.97 -1.20
CA GLY A 61 -0.38 4.00 -2.13
C GLY A 61 -1.79 3.72 -2.64
N ALA A 62 -2.10 2.46 -2.99
CA ALA A 62 -3.45 2.03 -3.35
C ALA A 62 -4.42 2.19 -2.16
N PHE A 63 -4.00 1.83 -0.95
CA PHE A 63 -4.77 2.11 0.26
C PHE A 63 -5.04 3.60 0.43
N ALA A 64 -4.01 4.44 0.38
CA ALA A 64 -4.13 5.89 0.56
C ALA A 64 -5.05 6.51 -0.48
N SER A 65 -4.95 6.10 -1.75
CA SER A 65 -5.84 6.56 -2.81
C SER A 65 -7.30 6.18 -2.54
N ASN A 66 -7.57 4.93 -2.17
CA ASN A 66 -8.93 4.50 -1.84
C ASN A 66 -9.46 5.15 -0.56
N LEU A 67 -8.59 5.39 0.44
CA LEU A 67 -8.92 6.09 1.68
C LEU A 67 -9.33 7.54 1.39
N LEU A 68 -8.55 8.26 0.58
CA LEU A 68 -8.87 9.63 0.17
C LEU A 68 -10.20 9.68 -0.60
N SER A 69 -10.45 8.75 -1.53
CA SER A 69 -11.75 8.63 -2.20
C SER A 69 -12.90 8.38 -1.22
N VAL A 70 -12.71 7.52 -0.21
CA VAL A 70 -13.71 7.28 0.83
C VAL A 70 -13.99 8.53 1.66
N LEU A 71 -12.95 9.30 2.02
CA LEU A 71 -13.04 10.58 2.71
C LEU A 71 -13.63 11.71 1.84
N GLY A 72 -13.87 11.45 0.55
CA GLY A 72 -14.42 12.43 -0.39
C GLY A 72 -13.37 13.39 -0.97
N ILE A 73 -12.08 13.14 -0.69
CA ILE A 73 -10.95 13.88 -1.26
C ILE A 73 -10.57 13.17 -2.56
N GLU A 74 -11.34 13.39 -3.61
CA GLU A 74 -11.02 12.86 -4.94
C GLU A 74 -10.16 13.85 -5.74
N ALA A 75 -9.18 13.33 -6.46
CA ALA A 75 -8.38 14.13 -7.37
C ALA A 75 -9.29 14.78 -8.43
N LYS A 76 -9.11 16.08 -8.67
CA LYS A 76 -9.78 16.79 -9.76
C LYS A 76 -9.44 16.08 -11.07
N LYS A 77 -10.43 15.44 -11.70
CA LYS A 77 -10.30 15.01 -13.11
C LYS A 77 -9.94 16.24 -13.94
N LYS A 78 -8.80 16.19 -14.64
CA LYS A 78 -8.48 17.16 -15.68
C LYS A 78 -9.49 17.03 -16.81
#